data_AF-A0A7X8FDQ6-F1
#
_entry.id   AF-A0A7X8FDQ6-F1
#
_cell.length_a   1.000
_cell.length_b   1.000
_cell.length_c   1.000
_cell.angle_alpha   90.00
_cell.angle_beta   90.00
_cell.angle_gamma   90.00
#
_symmetry.space_group_name_H-M   'P 1'
#
loop_
_entity.id
_entity.type
_entity.pdbx_description
1 polymer ?
#
loop_
_entity_poly.entity_id
_entity_poly.type
_entity_poly.pdbx_seq_one_letter_code
_entity_poly.pdbx_strand_id
1 'polypeptide(L)'
;MVLLLYYTLQQPNVPTWAKTVILGTLGYFILPLDFIPDITPIVGYNDDLGALTMALLMISMYIDENIRSKAKEKLKDWFDNYDDYILVEIDKKIT
;
A
#
# COMPACT_ATOMS: atom_id res chain seq x y z
N MET A 1 2.48 -1.44 2.11
CA MET A 1 2.12 -0.58 0.95
C MET A 1 0.78 0.10 1.18
N VAL A 2 -0.28 -0.65 1.50
CA VAL A 2 -1.62 -0.09 1.79
C VAL A 2 -1.61 0.99 2.89
N LEU A 3 -0.93 0.75 4.02
CA LEU A 3 -0.80 1.75 5.10
C LEU A 3 -0.09 3.03 4.64
N LEU A 4 0.93 2.93 3.79
CA LEU A 4 1.63 4.10 3.24
C LEU A 4 0.68 4.92 2.37
N LEU A 5 -0.02 4.27 1.42
CA LEU A 5 -1.04 4.92 0.59
C LEU A 5 -2.12 5.60 1.45
N TYR A 6 -2.64 4.88 2.46
CA TYR A 6 -3.67 5.38 3.37
C TYR A 6 -3.24 6.63 4.17
N TYR A 7 -2.02 6.63 4.72
CA TYR A 7 -1.52 7.79 5.47
C TYR A 7 -1.05 8.95 4.58
N THR A 8 -0.60 8.68 3.35
CA THR A 8 -0.33 9.72 2.36
C THR A 8 -1.63 10.40 1.91
N LEU A 9 -2.71 9.65 1.69
CA LEU A 9 -4.03 10.19 1.31
C LEU A 9 -4.53 11.27 2.28
N GLN A 10 -4.23 11.12 3.57
CA GLN A 10 -4.65 12.04 4.64
C GLN A 10 -3.85 13.35 4.67
N GLN A 11 -2.70 13.43 3.99
CA GLN A 11 -1.89 14.63 4.08
C GLN A 11 -2.52 15.82 3.33
N PRO A 12 -2.48 17.04 3.89
CA PRO A 12 -3.05 18.23 3.26
C PRO A 12 -2.23 18.71 2.06
N ASN A 13 -0.92 18.47 2.04
CA ASN A 13 0.00 18.89 0.99
C ASN A 13 0.03 17.95 -0.23
N VAL A 14 -0.69 16.82 -0.18
CA VAL A 14 -0.77 15.89 -1.31
C VAL A 14 -1.78 16.42 -2.34
N PRO A 15 -1.37 16.60 -3.61
CA PRO A 15 -2.24 17.14 -4.64
C PRO A 15 -3.39 16.18 -4.97
N THR A 16 -4.50 16.74 -5.44
CA THR A 16 -5.74 15.99 -5.71
C THR A 16 -5.52 14.81 -6.67
N TRP A 17 -4.71 14.97 -7.72
CA TRP A 17 -4.44 13.89 -8.67
C TRP A 17 -3.78 12.66 -7.99
N ALA A 18 -2.87 12.88 -7.05
CA ALA A 18 -2.20 11.82 -6.30
C ALA A 18 -3.19 11.13 -5.36
N LYS A 19 -4.09 11.89 -4.72
CA LYS A 19 -5.20 11.33 -3.93
C LYS A 19 -6.13 10.46 -4.77
N THR A 20 -6.43 10.88 -6.01
CA THR A 20 -7.23 10.09 -6.95
C THR A 20 -6.54 8.78 -7.32
N VAL A 21 -5.23 8.79 -7.58
CA VAL A 21 -4.45 7.56 -7.83
C VAL A 21 -4.53 6.62 -6.62
N ILE A 22 -4.29 7.13 -5.42
CA ILE A 22 -4.37 6.33 -4.19
C ILE A 22 -5.77 5.73 -4.01
N LEU A 23 -6.82 6.54 -4.17
CA LEU A 23 -8.21 6.08 -4.04
C LEU A 23 -8.58 5.06 -5.12
N GLY A 24 -8.13 5.25 -6.36
CA GLY A 24 -8.35 4.31 -7.45
C GLY A 24 -7.67 2.96 -7.18
N THR A 25 -6.41 2.98 -6.74
CA THR A 25 -5.67 1.75 -6.43
C THR A 25 -6.20 1.05 -5.18
N LEU A 26 -6.52 1.78 -4.10
CA LEU A 26 -7.14 1.19 -2.92
C LEU A 26 -8.55 0.68 -3.21
N GLY A 27 -9.30 1.40 -4.05
CA GLY A 27 -10.60 0.97 -4.56
C GLY A 27 -10.49 -0.33 -5.32
N TYR A 28 -9.58 -0.43 -6.29
CA TYR A 28 -9.30 -1.68 -7.02
C TYR A 28 -8.87 -2.82 -6.08
N PHE A 29 -8.00 -2.53 -5.11
CA PHE A 29 -7.49 -3.52 -4.15
C PHE A 29 -8.55 -4.02 -3.15
N ILE A 30 -9.57 -3.21 -2.81
CA ILE A 30 -10.59 -3.52 -1.79
C ILE A 30 -11.93 -3.89 -2.42
N LEU A 31 -12.19 -3.48 -3.67
CA LEU A 31 -13.37 -3.90 -4.43
C LEU A 31 -13.46 -5.43 -4.33
N PRO A 32 -14.63 -5.96 -3.95
CA PRO A 32 -14.76 -7.35 -3.61
C PRO A 32 -14.50 -8.15 -4.88
N LEU A 33 -13.61 -9.14 -4.86
CA LEU A 33 -13.78 -10.31 -5.74
C LEU A 33 -14.14 -9.93 -7.19
N ASP A 34 -13.28 -9.16 -7.88
CA ASP A 34 -13.65 -8.46 -9.12
C ASP A 34 -14.49 -9.35 -10.04
N PHE A 35 -15.67 -8.85 -10.36
CA PHE A 35 -16.96 -9.53 -10.47
C PHE A 35 -17.13 -10.46 -11.70
N ILE A 36 -16.13 -11.29 -12.03
CA ILE A 36 -16.17 -12.30 -13.09
C ILE A 36 -15.72 -13.65 -12.49
N PRO A 37 -16.63 -14.61 -12.29
CA PRO A 37 -16.23 -15.97 -11.98
C PRO A 37 -15.60 -16.61 -13.23
N ASP A 38 -14.30 -16.41 -13.45
CA ASP A 38 -13.55 -17.13 -14.50
C ASP A 38 -12.37 -17.97 -13.93
N ILE A 39 -12.73 -19.18 -13.48
CA ILE A 39 -12.07 -20.48 -13.75
C ILE A 39 -10.53 -20.52 -13.95
N THR A 40 -9.71 -19.87 -13.13
CA THR A 40 -8.25 -20.12 -13.12
C THR A 40 -7.71 -20.26 -11.70
N PRO A 41 -7.38 -21.48 -11.21
CA PRO A 41 -7.13 -21.69 -9.78
C PRO A 41 -5.84 -21.08 -9.20
N ILE A 42 -5.03 -20.31 -9.96
CA ILE A 42 -3.63 -20.02 -9.57
C ILE A 42 -3.11 -18.58 -9.88
N VAL A 43 -3.85 -17.69 -10.57
CA VAL A 43 -3.25 -16.49 -11.22
C VAL A 43 -3.86 -15.13 -10.79
N GLY A 44 -4.25 -14.94 -9.53
CA GLY A 44 -4.88 -13.69 -9.08
C GLY A 44 -3.96 -12.64 -8.41
N TYR A 45 -2.89 -13.07 -7.74
CA TYR A 45 -2.20 -12.20 -6.77
C TYR A 45 -1.13 -11.25 -7.34
N ASN A 46 -0.64 -11.50 -8.56
CA ASN A 46 0.49 -10.73 -9.12
C ASN A 46 0.09 -9.36 -9.66
N ASP A 47 -1.14 -9.20 -10.16
CA ASP A 47 -1.59 -7.96 -10.82
C ASP A 47 -1.91 -6.85 -9.78
N ASP A 48 -2.53 -7.21 -8.66
CA ASP A 48 -2.85 -6.29 -7.55
C ASP A 48 -1.60 -5.70 -6.89
N LEU A 49 -0.55 -6.52 -6.74
CA LEU A 49 0.74 -6.05 -6.22
C LEU A 49 1.43 -5.09 -7.19
N GLY A 50 1.28 -5.31 -8.50
CA GLY A 50 1.76 -4.40 -9.54
C GLY A 50 1.09 -3.03 -9.44
N ALA A 51 -0.24 -3.00 -9.31
CA ALA A 51 -1.01 -1.76 -9.17
C ALA A 51 -0.64 -0.99 -7.89
N LEU A 52 -0.54 -1.67 -6.74
CA LEU A 52 -0.08 -1.06 -5.48
C LEU A 52 1.35 -0.52 -5.57
N THR A 53 2.24 -1.25 -6.23
CA THR A 53 3.63 -0.82 -6.44
C THR A 53 3.69 0.42 -7.31
N MET A 54 2.98 0.44 -8.44
CA MET A 54 2.94 1.59 -9.33
C MET A 54 2.37 2.83 -8.64
N ALA A 55 1.26 2.69 -7.90
CA ALA A 55 0.69 3.80 -7.13
C ALA A 55 1.68 4.34 -6.10
N LEU A 56 2.37 3.46 -5.37
CA LEU A 56 3.38 3.85 -4.39
C LEU A 56 4.55 4.59 -5.04
N LEU A 57 5.03 4.14 -6.21
CA LEU A 57 6.08 4.81 -6.96
C LEU A 57 5.64 6.21 -7.42
N MET A 58 4.44 6.32 -7.98
CA MET A 58 3.87 7.60 -8.46
C MET A 58 3.74 8.64 -7.35
N ILE A 59 3.43 8.21 -6.12
CA ILE A 59 3.23 9.11 -4.97
C ILE A 59 4.41 9.13 -4.00
N SER A 60 5.51 8.44 -4.31
CA SER A 60 6.66 8.24 -3.41
C SER A 60 7.26 9.53 -2.87
N MET A 61 7.27 10.60 -3.69
CA MET A 61 7.76 11.93 -3.29
C MET A 61 6.94 12.60 -2.19
N TYR A 62 5.72 12.13 -1.93
CA TYR A 62 4.85 12.61 -0.87
C TYR A 62 4.92 11.75 0.40
N ILE A 63 5.75 10.70 0.42
CA ILE A 63 5.91 9.80 1.55
C ILE A 63 7.10 10.27 2.39
N ASP A 64 6.80 11.03 3.44
CA ASP A 64 7.78 11.47 4.43
C ASP A 64 7.98 10.45 5.56
N GLU A 65 8.92 10.76 6.47
CA GLU A 65 9.24 9.91 7.61
C GLU A 65 8.07 9.76 8.60
N ASN A 66 7.25 10.80 8.75
CA ASN A 66 6.08 10.77 9.62
C ASN A 66 5.02 9.77 9.10
N ILE A 67 4.81 9.70 7.79
CA ILE A 67 3.94 8.70 7.16
C ILE A 67 4.49 7.29 7.36
N ARG A 68 5.81 7.10 7.16
CA ARG A 68 6.46 5.79 7.38
C ARG A 68 6.34 5.34 8.82
N SER A 69 6.56 6.25 9.77
CA SER A 69 6.44 5.99 11.20
C SER A 69 5.02 5.55 11.57
N LYS A 70 4.00 6.29 11.14
CA LYS A 70 2.58 5.92 11.36
C LYS A 70 2.23 4.56 10.76
N ALA A 71 2.72 4.26 9.56
CA ALA A 71 2.52 2.95 8.94
C ALA A 71 3.19 1.82 9.73
N LYS A 72 4.43 2.02 10.20
CA LYS A 72 5.16 1.04 11.02
C LYS A 72 4.49 0.83 12.38
N GLU A 73 4.08 1.91 13.05
CA GLU A 73 3.37 1.85 14.33
C GLU A 73 2.03 1.11 14.17
N LYS A 74 1.27 1.43 13.12
CA LYS A 74 -0.01 0.75 12.89
C LYS A 74 0.15 -0.72 12.54
N LEU A 75 1.20 -1.08 11.82
CA LEU A 75 1.54 -2.46 11.56
C LEU A 75 1.89 -3.20 12.87
N LYS A 76 2.67 -2.56 13.75
CA LYS A 76 3.03 -3.11 15.06
C LYS A 76 1.80 -3.31 15.96
N ASP A 77 0.91 -2.32 16.00
CA ASP A 77 -0.37 -2.36 16.73
C ASP A 77 -1.29 -3.50 16.23
N TRP A 78 -1.43 -3.65 14.92
CA TRP A 78 -2.27 -4.70 14.33
C TRP A 78 -1.75 -6.11 14.53
N PHE A 79 -0.43 -6.23 14.64
CA PHE A 79 0.20 -7.50 14.71
C PHE A 79 1.19 -7.55 15.86
N ASP A 80 0.66 -7.41 17.08
CA ASP A 80 1.29 -7.38 18.41
C ASP A 80 2.45 -8.39 18.68
N ASN A 81 2.75 -9.30 17.73
CA ASN A 81 3.88 -10.24 17.66
C ASN A 81 4.55 -10.30 16.27
N TYR A 82 5.12 -9.20 15.75
CA TYR A 82 6.03 -9.29 14.59
C TYR A 82 7.49 -9.36 15.06
N ASP A 83 8.22 -10.38 14.61
CA ASP A 83 9.67 -10.42 14.74
C ASP A 83 10.27 -9.23 13.96
N ASP A 84 11.09 -8.41 14.64
CA ASP A 84 11.79 -7.24 14.07
C ASP A 84 12.54 -7.56 12.76
N TYR A 85 12.83 -8.85 12.52
CA TYR A 85 13.40 -9.40 11.30
C TYR A 85 12.65 -9.00 10.02
N ILE A 86 11.31 -8.99 10.02
CA ILE A 86 10.50 -8.69 8.82
C ILE A 86 10.63 -7.22 8.40
N LEU A 87 10.79 -6.30 9.36
CA LEU A 87 10.91 -4.86 9.09
C LEU A 87 12.24 -4.53 8.42
N VAL A 88 13.33 -5.20 8.82
CA VAL A 88 14.66 -5.04 8.22
C VAL A 88 14.68 -5.51 6.76
N GLU A 89 13.93 -6.56 6.44
CA GLU A 89 13.86 -7.07 5.06
C GLU A 89 13.08 -6.15 4.13
N ILE A 90 12.03 -5.49 4.63
CA ILE A 90 11.25 -4.51 3.87
C ILE A 90 12.09 -3.25 3.59
N ASP A 91 12.83 -2.72 4.57
CA ASP A 91 13.68 -1.53 4.36
C ASP A 91 14.81 -1.82 3.33
N LYS A 92 15.32 -3.05 3.27
CA LYS A 92 16.28 -3.49 2.23
C LYS A 92 15.69 -3.60 0.83
N LYS A 93 14.38 -3.83 0.69
CA LYS A 93 13.71 -3.91 -0.62
C LYS A 93 13.35 -2.54 -1.20
N ILE A 94 13.39 -1.50 -0.37
CA ILE A 94 12.98 -0.12 -0.75
C ILE A 94 14.20 0.81 -0.91
N THR A 95 15.41 0.32 -0.56
CA THR A 95 16.70 1.00 -0.80
C THR A 95 17.43 0.32 -1.96
#